data_AF-A0A3B4XXF4-F1
#
_entry.id   AF-A0A3B4XXF4-F1
#
_cell.length_a   1.000
_cell.length_b   1.000
_cell.length_c   1.000
_cell.angle_alpha   90.00
_cell.angle_beta   90.00
_cell.angle_gamma   90.00
#
_symmetry.space_group_name_H-M   'P 1'
#
loop_
_entity.id
_entity.type
_entity.pdbx_description
1 polymer ?
#
loop_
_entity_poly.entity_id
_entity_poly.type
_entity_poly.pdbx_seq_one_letter_code
_entity_poly.pdbx_strand_id
1 'polypeptide(L)'
;CCIQFPYDLFLCHTCNLFYTNPPGQRTYTAINNPLTWKDAQTYCRTYHTDLAMTENAQENVEVMSVMSTDIAWIGLYREPWRWSDNSSSSFTNWKSGEPDNYGGENCAAENLDHGWHDLKCDYKISFFPSSQNLCEDQTAGI
;
A
#
# COMPACT_ATOMS: atom_id res chain seq x y z
N CYS A 1 17.83 10.46 -6.26
CA CYS A 1 18.51 9.87 -5.09
C CYS A 1 19.99 9.72 -5.45
N CYS A 2 20.91 10.20 -4.60
CA CYS A 2 22.34 10.00 -4.82
C CYS A 2 22.84 9.04 -3.73
N ILE A 3 23.38 7.89 -4.13
CA ILE A 3 23.96 6.90 -3.21
C ILE A 3 25.44 7.25 -3.06
N GLN A 4 25.93 7.38 -1.81
CA GLN A 4 27.33 7.68 -1.57
C GLN A 4 28.18 6.42 -1.61
N PHE A 5 29.17 6.42 -2.51
CA PHE A 5 30.26 5.44 -2.54
C PHE A 5 31.53 6.06 -1.96
N PRO A 6 32.47 5.24 -1.45
CA PRO A 6 33.66 5.72 -0.72
C PRO A 6 34.70 6.51 -1.55
N TYR A 7 34.40 6.90 -2.79
CA TYR A 7 35.35 7.52 -3.73
C TYR A 7 34.79 8.74 -4.50
N ASP A 8 33.88 9.52 -3.89
CA ASP A 8 33.37 10.82 -4.41
C ASP A 8 32.68 10.80 -5.79
N LEU A 9 32.34 9.63 -6.32
CA LEU A 9 31.54 9.51 -7.54
C LEU A 9 30.05 9.49 -7.18
N PHE A 10 29.39 10.64 -7.28
CA PHE A 10 27.94 10.72 -7.15
C PHE A 10 27.27 10.21 -8.43
N LEU A 11 26.72 8.99 -8.39
CA LEU A 11 25.77 8.54 -9.39
C LEU A 11 24.39 9.10 -9.05
N CYS A 12 24.14 10.35 -9.39
CA CYS A 12 22.82 10.94 -9.24
C CYS A 12 21.92 10.41 -10.35
N HIS A 13 21.04 9.48 -9.98
CA HIS A 13 19.92 9.11 -10.83
C HIS A 13 18.91 10.26 -10.78
N THR A 14 18.47 10.71 -11.96
CA THR A 14 17.34 11.64 -12.07
C THR A 14 16.16 11.03 -11.30
N CYS A 15 15.79 11.62 -10.16
CA CYS A 15 14.48 11.38 -9.56
C CYS A 15 13.44 11.95 -10.52
N ASN A 16 13.00 11.16 -11.48
CA ASN A 16 11.62 11.19 -11.92
C ASN A 16 10.97 10.01 -11.17
N LEU A 17 9.87 10.17 -10.44
CA LEU A 17 8.60 10.74 -10.91
C LEU A 17 7.86 11.45 -9.76
N PHE A 18 7.38 12.67 -10.03
CA PHE A 18 6.46 13.51 -9.24
C PHE A 18 6.80 13.79 -7.75
N TYR A 19 7.31 14.99 -7.48
CA TYR A 19 7.37 15.57 -6.13
C TYR A 19 5.94 15.75 -5.58
N THR A 20 5.56 14.98 -4.56
CA THR A 20 4.40 15.31 -3.71
C THR A 20 4.91 16.07 -2.48
N ASN A 21 4.26 17.19 -2.15
CA ASN A 21 4.44 17.91 -0.90
C ASN A 21 3.22 17.58 -0.02
N PRO A 22 3.37 16.88 1.12
CA PRO A 22 4.62 16.58 1.83
C PRO A 22 5.35 15.29 1.38
N PRO A 23 6.67 15.20 1.64
CA PRO A 23 7.46 13.97 1.48
C PRO A 23 6.86 12.79 2.24
N GLY A 24 6.92 11.59 1.67
CA GLY A 24 6.35 10.39 2.27
C GLY A 24 4.84 10.23 2.08
N GLN A 25 4.16 11.17 1.41
CA GLN A 25 2.76 10.99 1.02
C GLN A 25 2.63 9.78 0.07
N ARG A 26 1.73 8.86 0.45
CA ARG A 26 1.34 7.71 -0.39
C ARG A 26 0.40 8.18 -1.48
N THR A 27 0.56 7.60 -2.66
CA THR A 27 -0.39 7.71 -3.77
C THR A 27 -0.90 6.33 -4.14
N TYR A 28 -2.14 6.24 -4.59
CA TYR A 28 -2.81 4.98 -4.87
C TYR A 28 -3.27 4.93 -6.32
N THR A 29 -3.27 3.74 -6.90
CA THR A 29 -3.88 3.50 -8.21
C THR A 29 -4.62 2.16 -8.19
N ALA A 30 -5.63 1.99 -9.04
CA ALA A 30 -6.34 0.73 -9.17
C ALA A 30 -5.75 -0.12 -10.29
N ILE A 31 -5.40 -1.37 -9.97
CA ILE A 31 -4.94 -2.33 -10.95
C ILE A 31 -6.00 -3.41 -11.13
N ASN A 32 -6.64 -3.39 -12.31
CA ASN A 32 -7.70 -4.32 -12.69
C ASN A 32 -7.12 -5.59 -13.33
N ASN A 33 -6.25 -6.27 -12.59
CA ASN A 33 -5.64 -7.55 -12.95
C ASN A 33 -5.84 -8.54 -11.79
N PRO A 34 -6.82 -9.45 -11.84
CA PRO A 34 -7.14 -10.31 -10.71
C PRO A 34 -5.99 -11.24 -10.30
N LEU A 35 -5.44 -11.03 -9.11
CA LEU A 35 -4.31 -11.78 -8.56
C LEU A 35 -4.60 -12.24 -7.11
N THR A 36 -3.89 -13.29 -6.67
CA THR A 36 -3.88 -13.65 -5.24
C THR A 36 -3.24 -12.54 -4.43
N TRP A 37 -3.52 -12.45 -3.12
CA TRP A 37 -2.94 -11.39 -2.30
C TRP A 37 -1.40 -11.37 -2.38
N LYS A 38 -0.78 -12.56 -2.39
CA LYS A 38 0.67 -12.70 -2.47
C LYS A 38 1.24 -12.29 -3.84
N ASP A 39 0.55 -12.65 -4.92
CA ASP A 39 0.96 -12.27 -6.28
C ASP A 39 0.76 -10.77 -6.50
N ALA A 40 -0.32 -10.19 -5.96
CA ALA A 40 -0.58 -8.76 -5.98
C ALA A 40 0.51 -7.99 -5.21
N GLN A 41 0.89 -8.44 -4.00
CA GLN A 41 2.03 -7.86 -3.26
C GLN A 41 3.31 -7.89 -4.08
N THR A 42 3.60 -9.03 -4.73
CA THR A 42 4.79 -9.18 -5.56
C THR A 42 4.76 -8.24 -6.75
N TYR A 43 3.61 -8.09 -7.40
CA TYR A 43 3.40 -7.12 -8.47
C TYR A 43 3.65 -5.69 -7.98
N CYS A 44 3.04 -5.30 -6.86
CA CYS A 44 3.19 -3.96 -6.30
C CYS A 44 4.64 -3.66 -5.94
N ARG A 45 5.39 -4.61 -5.37
CA ARG A 45 6.83 -4.41 -5.07
C ARG A 45 7.73 -4.39 -6.31
N THR A 46 7.25 -4.92 -7.43
CA THR A 46 8.00 -4.92 -8.69
C THR A 46 7.82 -3.61 -9.45
N TYR A 47 6.61 -3.05 -9.45
CA TYR A 47 6.25 -1.90 -10.29
C TYR A 47 5.89 -0.62 -9.51
N HIS A 48 5.70 -0.72 -8.19
CA HIS A 48 5.29 0.33 -7.26
C HIS A 48 6.09 0.21 -5.95
N THR A 49 5.58 0.73 -4.82
CA THR A 49 6.20 0.56 -3.50
C THR A 49 5.74 -0.74 -2.83
N ASP A 50 4.45 -0.87 -2.52
CA ASP A 50 3.86 -2.08 -1.95
C ASP A 50 2.33 -2.08 -2.18
N LEU A 51 1.59 -3.05 -1.66
CA LEU A 51 0.12 -2.94 -1.57
C LEU A 51 -0.29 -1.71 -0.74
N ALA A 52 -1.53 -1.25 -0.93
CA ALA A 52 -2.05 -0.05 -0.29
C ALA A 52 -2.10 -0.22 1.23
N MET A 53 -1.46 0.71 1.94
CA MET A 53 -1.50 0.80 3.39
C MET A 53 -2.23 2.08 3.74
N THR A 54 -3.18 2.01 4.66
CA THR A 54 -4.00 3.14 5.07
C THR A 54 -3.88 3.31 6.57
N GLU A 55 -3.05 4.24 7.01
CA GLU A 55 -2.74 4.42 8.43
C GLU A 55 -3.56 5.52 9.10
N ASN A 56 -4.38 6.22 8.33
CA ASN A 56 -5.26 7.29 8.80
C ASN A 56 -6.48 7.45 7.87
N ALA A 57 -7.46 8.24 8.32
CA ALA A 57 -8.72 8.46 7.60
C ALA A 57 -8.53 9.13 6.24
N GLN A 58 -7.51 9.98 6.08
CA GLN A 58 -7.26 10.66 4.80
C GLN A 58 -6.78 9.65 3.75
N GLU A 59 -5.80 8.81 4.08
CA GLU A 59 -5.31 7.74 3.20
C GLU A 59 -6.42 6.75 2.82
N ASN A 60 -7.30 6.44 3.77
CA ASN A 60 -8.45 5.57 3.51
C ASN A 60 -9.40 6.17 2.45
N VAL A 61 -9.69 7.47 2.55
CA VAL A 61 -10.49 8.20 1.54
C VAL A 61 -9.78 8.22 0.18
N GLU A 62 -8.46 8.37 0.15
CA GLU A 62 -7.68 8.36 -1.08
C GLU A 62 -7.71 7.00 -1.78
N VAL A 63 -7.61 5.88 -1.04
CA VAL A 63 -7.79 4.52 -1.58
C VAL A 63 -9.18 4.33 -2.19
N MET A 64 -10.23 4.78 -1.48
CA MET A 64 -11.60 4.68 -1.99
C MET A 64 -11.81 5.53 -3.26
N SER A 65 -11.14 6.68 -3.36
CA SER A 65 -11.27 7.57 -4.52
C SER A 65 -10.79 6.96 -5.84
N VAL A 66 -9.88 5.97 -5.78
CA VAL A 66 -9.35 5.27 -6.95
C VAL A 66 -10.06 3.94 -7.23
N MET A 67 -11.01 3.54 -6.38
CA MET A 67 -11.74 2.28 -6.54
C MET A 67 -12.49 2.25 -7.87
N SER A 68 -12.28 1.17 -8.63
CA SER A 68 -12.93 0.96 -9.94
C SER A 68 -13.56 -0.42 -10.08
N THR A 69 -13.57 -1.21 -9.01
CA THR A 69 -14.09 -2.58 -8.95
C THR A 69 -14.79 -2.85 -7.63
N ASP A 70 -15.60 -3.90 -7.56
CA ASP A 70 -16.41 -4.24 -6.39
C ASP A 70 -15.59 -4.49 -5.12
N ILE A 71 -14.39 -5.06 -5.29
CA ILE A 71 -13.49 -5.41 -4.20
C ILE A 71 -12.04 -5.41 -4.69
N ALA A 72 -11.12 -4.99 -3.82
CA ALA A 72 -9.70 -4.98 -4.15
C ALA A 72 -8.80 -5.19 -2.92
N TRP A 73 -7.69 -5.91 -3.12
CA TRP A 73 -6.70 -6.15 -2.07
C TRP A 73 -6.05 -4.86 -1.58
N ILE A 74 -5.89 -4.78 -0.26
CA ILE A 74 -5.02 -3.83 0.44
C ILE A 74 -3.88 -4.60 1.13
N GLY A 75 -2.86 -3.88 1.59
CA GLY A 75 -1.63 -4.45 2.16
C GLY A 75 -1.79 -5.05 3.55
N LEU A 76 -2.99 -5.13 4.10
CA LEU A 76 -3.24 -5.65 5.44
C LEU A 76 -3.40 -7.18 5.40
N TYR A 77 -2.65 -7.88 6.24
CA TYR A 77 -2.72 -9.34 6.38
C TYR A 77 -2.50 -9.78 7.84
N ARG A 78 -2.83 -11.04 8.16
CA ARG A 78 -2.86 -11.56 9.53
C ARG A 78 -1.66 -12.45 9.90
N GLU A 79 -0.77 -11.95 10.75
CA GLU A 79 0.06 -12.65 11.77
C GLU A 79 0.56 -11.65 12.87
N PRO A 80 -0.21 -11.43 13.97
CA PRO A 80 -1.19 -10.31 14.14
C PRO A 80 -1.49 -9.44 12.90
N TRP A 81 -2.60 -8.69 12.88
CA TRP A 81 -2.88 -7.76 11.76
C TRP A 81 -1.72 -6.78 11.56
N ARG A 82 -1.11 -6.84 10.39
CA ARG A 82 0.08 -6.07 10.00
C ARG A 82 -0.03 -5.63 8.56
N TRP A 83 0.56 -4.48 8.28
CA TRP A 83 0.73 -4.01 6.92
C TRP A 83 1.81 -4.83 6.20
N SER A 84 1.82 -4.75 4.88
CA SER A 84 2.69 -5.53 4.01
C SER A 84 4.18 -5.22 4.25
N ASP A 85 4.48 -4.01 4.71
CA ASP A 85 5.81 -3.58 5.15
C ASP A 85 6.19 -4.06 6.57
N ASN A 86 5.34 -4.86 7.21
CA ASN A 86 5.48 -5.41 8.56
C ASN A 86 5.25 -4.39 9.69
N SER A 87 4.77 -3.18 9.38
CA SER A 87 4.34 -2.20 10.37
C SER A 87 2.97 -2.54 10.97
N SER A 88 2.63 -1.88 12.07
CA SER A 88 1.33 -1.99 12.74
C SER A 88 0.70 -0.61 12.88
N SER A 89 -0.60 -0.50 12.64
CA SER A 89 -1.38 0.71 12.88
C SER A 89 -2.55 0.45 13.82
N SER A 90 -2.94 1.47 14.58
CA SER A 90 -4.19 1.47 15.36
C SER A 90 -5.40 1.89 14.54
N PHE A 91 -5.19 2.45 13.34
CA PHE A 91 -6.27 2.80 12.43
C PHE A 91 -6.83 1.55 11.77
N THR A 92 -8.16 1.44 11.77
CA THR A 92 -8.87 0.37 11.07
C THR A 92 -10.14 0.90 10.46
N ASN A 93 -10.53 0.35 9.31
CA ASN A 93 -11.83 0.61 8.68
C ASN A 93 -12.62 -0.70 8.45
N TRP A 94 -12.51 -1.65 9.38
CA TRP A 94 -13.29 -2.91 9.34
C TRP A 94 -14.79 -2.63 9.28
N LYS A 95 -15.50 -3.35 8.41
CA LYS A 95 -16.96 -3.31 8.39
C LYS A 95 -17.50 -3.92 9.68
N SER A 96 -18.70 -3.51 10.08
CA SER A 96 -19.40 -4.13 11.21
C SER A 96 -19.52 -5.65 11.02
N GLY A 97 -18.94 -6.41 11.94
CA GLY A 97 -18.87 -7.87 11.88
C GLY A 97 -17.50 -8.42 11.50
N GLU A 98 -16.61 -7.58 10.97
CA GLU A 98 -15.27 -7.95 10.51
C GLU A 98 -14.17 -7.54 11.50
N PRO A 99 -13.00 -8.20 11.45
CA PRO A 99 -12.73 -9.42 10.70
C PRO A 99 -13.35 -10.64 11.40
N ASP A 100 -14.02 -11.51 10.64
CA ASP A 100 -14.72 -12.69 11.20
C ASP A 100 -13.90 -13.99 11.08
N ASN A 101 -12.82 -13.98 10.29
CA ASN A 101 -11.93 -15.09 10.00
C ASN A 101 -12.68 -16.36 9.54
N TYR A 102 -13.70 -16.19 8.69
CA TYR A 102 -14.55 -17.28 8.23
C TYR A 102 -13.78 -18.27 7.35
N GLY A 103 -13.33 -19.38 7.96
CA GLY A 103 -12.61 -20.43 7.24
C GLY A 103 -11.15 -20.07 6.89
N GLY A 104 -10.52 -19.21 7.70
CA GLY A 104 -9.07 -18.92 7.60
C GLY A 104 -8.76 -17.72 6.71
N GLU A 105 -9.55 -16.66 6.82
CA GLU A 105 -9.41 -15.42 6.06
C GLU A 105 -8.34 -14.56 6.73
N ASN A 106 -7.23 -14.36 6.01
CA ASN A 106 -6.02 -13.77 6.59
C ASN A 106 -5.53 -12.55 5.78
N CYS A 107 -6.27 -12.13 4.77
CA CYS A 107 -5.92 -11.02 3.88
C CYS A 107 -7.09 -10.05 3.78
N ALA A 108 -6.84 -8.75 3.93
CA ALA A 108 -7.90 -7.77 3.90
C ALA A 108 -8.11 -7.18 2.50
N ALA A 109 -9.36 -6.86 2.19
CA ALA A 109 -9.75 -6.14 0.99
C ALA A 109 -10.69 -4.98 1.33
N GLU A 110 -10.60 -3.91 0.55
CA GLU A 110 -11.55 -2.79 0.55
C GLU A 110 -12.68 -3.10 -0.44
N ASN A 111 -13.91 -2.78 -0.07
CA ASN A 111 -15.09 -2.93 -0.93
C ASN A 111 -15.74 -1.58 -1.30
N LEU A 112 -16.75 -1.61 -2.18
CA LEU A 112 -17.50 -0.41 -2.60
C LEU A 112 -18.29 0.29 -1.48
N ASP A 113 -18.58 -0.37 -0.37
CA ASP A 113 -19.23 0.24 0.81
C ASP A 113 -18.25 1.07 1.65
N HIS A 114 -16.99 1.18 1.21
CA HIS A 114 -15.89 1.80 1.94
C HIS A 114 -15.63 1.14 3.31
N GLY A 115 -15.59 -0.19 3.34
CA GLY A 115 -15.27 -0.98 4.53
C GLY A 115 -14.37 -2.16 4.21
N TRP A 116 -13.53 -2.54 5.18
CA TRP A 116 -12.62 -3.67 5.06
C TRP A 116 -13.28 -4.98 5.46
N HIS A 117 -12.90 -6.04 4.76
CA HIS A 117 -13.26 -7.42 5.03
C HIS A 117 -12.03 -8.30 4.97
N ASP A 118 -11.93 -9.31 5.83
CA ASP A 118 -10.97 -10.38 5.59
C ASP A 118 -11.52 -11.36 4.55
N LEU A 119 -10.60 -11.89 3.74
CA LEU A 119 -10.87 -12.88 2.71
C LEU A 119 -9.75 -13.93 2.71
N LYS A 120 -10.02 -15.04 2.03
CA LYS A 120 -8.99 -16.03 1.72
C LYS A 120 -7.98 -15.43 0.75
N CYS A 121 -6.72 -15.50 1.14
CA CYS A 121 -5.61 -14.91 0.38
C CYS A 121 -5.43 -15.50 -1.04
N ASP A 122 -6.02 -16.66 -1.32
CA ASP A 122 -5.96 -17.35 -2.61
C ASP A 122 -7.04 -16.89 -3.62
N TYR A 123 -7.99 -16.03 -3.19
CA TYR A 123 -8.92 -15.38 -4.11
C TYR A 123 -8.16 -14.47 -5.09
N LYS A 124 -8.63 -14.44 -6.34
CA LYS A 124 -8.07 -13.59 -7.39
C LYS A 124 -8.98 -12.39 -7.59
N ILE A 125 -8.57 -11.23 -7.11
CA ILE A 125 -9.30 -9.97 -7.23
C ILE A 125 -8.35 -8.84 -7.63
N SER A 126 -8.91 -7.69 -8.01
CA SER A 126 -8.15 -6.46 -8.25
C SER A 126 -7.40 -6.03 -6.99
N PHE A 127 -6.48 -5.07 -7.12
CA PHE A 127 -5.67 -4.63 -5.99
C PHE A 127 -5.24 -3.18 -6.13
N PHE A 128 -4.93 -2.57 -4.98
CA PHE A 128 -4.40 -1.21 -4.91
C PHE A 128 -2.92 -1.26 -4.55
N PRO A 129 -2.00 -0.94 -5.47
CA PRO A 129 -0.64 -0.53 -5.10
C PRO A 129 -0.65 0.84 -4.40
N SER A 130 0.25 1.01 -3.45
CA SER A 130 0.74 2.31 -3.00
C SER A 130 2.08 2.63 -3.66
N SER A 131 2.28 3.91 -3.96
CA SER A 131 3.56 4.47 -4.37
C SER A 131 3.92 5.62 -3.46
N GLN A 132 5.11 5.60 -2.88
CA GLN A 132 5.66 6.70 -2.08
C GLN A 132 6.77 7.40 -2.87
N ASN A 133 6.68 8.73 -2.96
CA ASN A 133 7.74 9.53 -3.54
C ASN A 133 8.79 9.81 -2.45
N LEU A 134 9.78 8.93 -2.37
CA LEU A 134 10.88 8.98 -1.40
C LEU A 134 11.96 9.96 -1.88
N CYS A 135 11.67 11.25 -1.85
CA CYS A 135 12.69 12.29 -1.92
C CYS A 135 12.82 12.92 -0.53
N GLU A 136 13.81 12.52 0.25
CA GLU A 136 14.27 13.32 1.38
C GLU A 136 15.07 14.51 0.83
N ASP A 137 14.60 15.73 1.10
CA ASP A 137 15.44 16.93 0.95
C ASP A 137 16.36 16.99 2.18
N GLN A 138 17.67 16.92 1.97
CA GLN A 138 18.63 17.25 3.02
C GLN A 138 18.62 18.77 3.24
N THR A 139 17.68 19.25 4.04
CA THR A 139 17.86 20.51 4.76
C THR A 139 18.06 20.21 6.25
N ALA A 140 19.28 19.85 6.63
CA ALA A 140 19.69 19.84 8.04
C ALA A 140 21.19 20.02 8.24
N GLY A 141 21.60 21.28 8.52
CA GLY A 141 22.83 21.70 9.23
C GLY A 141 24.17 21.44 8.52
N ILE A 142 25.09 22.39 8.37
CA ILE A 142 25.43 23.66 9.08
C ILE A 142 25.96 24.63 8.01
#